data_AF-A0A554KIC6-F1
#
_entry.id   AF-A0A554KIC6-F1
#
_cell.length_a   1.000
_cell.length_b   1.000
_cell.length_c   1.000
_cell.angle_alpha   90.00
_cell.angle_beta   90.00
_cell.angle_gamma   90.00
#
_symmetry.space_group_name_H-M   'P 1'
#
loop_
_entity.id
_entity.type
_entity.pdbx_description
1 polymer ?
#
loop_
_entity_poly.entity_id
_entity_poly.type
_entity_poly.pdbx_seq_one_letter_code
_entity_poly.pdbx_strand_id
1 'polypeptide(L)'
;MAMRRLAVAKELLKGEGHEAIRKNLHVGYATITSVDRWLDEELKDVRKALREKRQRGRGEPAMPYTFRWLRQKYPWQFLLFNLLLGDPRKE
;
A
#
# COMPACT_ATOMS: atom_id res chain seq x y z
N MET A 1 17.28 -23.74 8.58
CA MET A 1 15.79 -23.74 8.55
C MET A 1 15.17 -22.37 8.80
N ALA A 2 15.63 -21.59 9.78
CA ALA A 2 15.06 -20.27 10.11
C ALA A 2 15.05 -19.26 8.93
N MET A 3 16.12 -19.22 8.14
CA MET A 3 16.25 -18.27 7.02
C MET A 3 15.21 -18.48 5.91
N ARG A 4 14.78 -19.72 5.65
CA ARG A 4 13.71 -20.01 4.68
C ARG A 4 12.34 -19.53 5.17
N ARG A 5 12.04 -19.68 6.47
CA ARG A 5 10.79 -19.17 7.06
C ARG A 5 10.74 -17.63 7.03
N LEU A 6 11.88 -16.97 7.24
CA LEU A 6 11.98 -15.52 7.10
C LEU A 6 11.76 -15.07 5.65
N ALA A 7 12.32 -15.79 4.67
CA ALA A 7 12.07 -15.52 3.26
C ALA A 7 10.58 -15.67 2.89
N VAL A 8 9.92 -16.73 3.38
CA VAL A 8 8.47 -16.92 3.21
C VAL A 8 7.67 -15.78 3.83
N ALA A 9 8.00 -15.38 5.06
CA ALA A 9 7.34 -14.27 5.73
C ALA A 9 7.45 -12.96 4.93
N LYS A 10 8.62 -12.68 4.34
CA LYS A 10 8.85 -11.50 3.49
C LYS A 10 7.95 -11.51 2.25
N GLU A 11 7.83 -12.65 1.56
CA GLU A 11 6.98 -12.76 0.38
C GLU A 11 5.48 -12.70 0.73
N LEU A 12 5.06 -13.30 1.86
CA LEU A 12 3.69 -13.16 2.37
C LEU A 12 3.35 -11.70 2.70
N LEU A 13 4.28 -10.95 3.29
CA LEU A 13 4.09 -9.52 3.60
C LEU A 13 4.01 -8.64 2.35
N LYS A 14 4.67 -9.01 1.25
CA LYS A 14 4.48 -8.38 -0.07
C LYS A 14 3.10 -8.70 -0.67
N GLY A 15 2.43 -9.72 -0.16
CA GLY A 15 1.13 -10.19 -0.62
C GLY A 15 1.22 -11.04 -1.88
N GLU A 16 2.30 -11.81 -2.04
CA GLU A 16 2.38 -12.86 -3.06
C GLU A 16 1.46 -14.04 -2.70
N GLY A 17 0.90 -14.70 -3.72
CA GLY A 17 0.02 -15.85 -3.51
C GLY A 17 0.81 -17.10 -3.07
N HIS A 18 0.16 -17.99 -2.32
CA HIS A 18 0.80 -19.21 -1.78
C HIS A 18 1.45 -20.10 -2.86
N GLU A 19 0.84 -20.21 -4.05
CA GLU A 19 1.41 -20.93 -5.19
C GLU A 19 2.70 -20.27 -5.73
N ALA A 20 2.76 -18.94 -5.78
CA ALA A 20 3.95 -18.22 -6.25
C ALA A 20 5.13 -18.42 -5.29
N ILE A 21 4.85 -18.32 -3.98
CA ILE A 21 5.83 -18.55 -2.91
C ILE A 21 6.37 -19.98 -2.98
N ARG A 22 5.48 -20.96 -3.20
CA ARG A 22 5.86 -22.36 -3.35
C ARG A 22 6.80 -22.57 -4.53
N LYS A 23 6.49 -22.00 -5.70
CA LYS A 23 7.31 -22.15 -6.91
C LYS A 23 8.66 -21.44 -6.77
N ASN A 24 8.67 -20.24 -6.19
CA ASN A 24 9.89 -19.45 -6.06
C ASN A 24 10.85 -20.01 -4.99
N LEU A 25 10.33 -20.35 -3.81
CA LEU A 25 11.15 -20.75 -2.66
C LEU A 25 11.22 -22.27 -2.45
N HIS A 26 10.54 -23.06 -3.28
CA HIS A 26 10.52 -24.53 -3.24
C HIS A 26 10.20 -25.07 -1.83
N VAL A 27 9.25 -24.43 -1.16
CA VAL A 27 8.79 -24.78 0.19
C VAL A 27 7.40 -25.41 0.14
N GLY A 28 7.19 -26.43 0.97
CA GLY A 28 5.90 -27.11 1.06
C GLY A 28 4.82 -26.24 1.68
N TYR A 29 3.57 -26.49 1.27
CA TYR A 29 2.38 -25.77 1.75
C TYR A 29 2.30 -25.70 3.28
N ALA A 30 2.59 -26.81 3.97
CA ALA A 30 2.57 -26.85 5.43
C ALA A 30 3.48 -25.80 6.08
N THR A 31 4.64 -25.50 5.48
CA THR A 31 5.54 -24.47 6.00
C THR A 31 4.99 -23.07 5.75
N ILE A 32 4.39 -22.84 4.58
CA ILE A 32 3.77 -21.55 4.24
C ILE A 32 2.59 -21.28 5.17
N THR A 33 1.69 -22.25 5.36
CA THR A 33 0.52 -22.12 6.23
C THR A 33 0.92 -21.88 7.69
N SER A 34 1.93 -22.59 8.21
CA SER A 34 2.40 -22.37 9.57
C SER A 34 3.01 -20.98 9.76
N VAL A 35 3.74 -20.48 8.76
CA VAL A 35 4.32 -19.12 8.81
C VAL A 35 3.23 -18.06 8.64
N ASP A 36 2.25 -18.28 7.78
CA ASP A 36 1.11 -17.37 7.57
C ASP A 36 0.27 -17.24 8.84
N ARG A 37 -0.03 -18.36 9.51
CA ARG A 37 -0.73 -18.38 10.80
C ARG A 37 0.07 -17.69 11.90
N TRP A 38 1.36 -17.98 12.02
CA TRP A 38 2.24 -17.31 12.98
C TRP A 38 2.30 -15.79 12.75
N LEU A 39 2.36 -15.35 11.49
CA LEU A 39 2.28 -13.94 11.12
C LEU A 39 0.91 -13.31 11.47
N ASP A 40 -0.18 -14.05 11.42
CA ASP A 40 -1.50 -13.53 11.77
C ASP A 40 -1.69 -13.42 13.30
N GLU A 41 -1.09 -14.35 14.05
CA GLU A 41 -1.09 -14.35 15.52
C GLU A 41 -0.23 -13.21 16.10
N GLU A 42 1.01 -13.04 15.62
CA GLU A 42 1.96 -12.07 16.18
C GLU A 42 1.82 -10.65 15.59
N LEU A 43 1.40 -10.53 14.33
CA LEU A 43 1.48 -9.28 13.55
C LEU A 43 0.11 -8.82 13.04
N LYS A 44 -0.95 -9.13 13.77
CA LYS A 44 -2.34 -8.80 13.41
C LYS A 44 -2.54 -7.31 13.12
N ASP A 45 -1.99 -6.44 13.98
CA ASP A 45 -2.08 -4.98 13.81
C ASP A 45 -1.25 -4.49 12.61
N VAL A 46 -0.12 -5.12 12.36
CA VAL A 46 0.76 -4.80 11.23
C VAL A 46 0.12 -5.23 9.91
N ARG A 47 -0.53 -6.41 9.85
CA ARG A 47 -1.33 -6.82 8.67
C ARG A 47 -2.48 -5.85 8.41
N LYS A 48 -3.18 -5.40 9.46
CA LYS A 48 -4.24 -4.40 9.32
C LYS A 48 -3.70 -3.08 8.76
N ALA A 49 -2.61 -2.56 9.32
CA ALA A 49 -1.97 -1.33 8.84
C ALA A 49 -1.44 -1.47 7.40
N LEU A 50 -0.86 -2.61 7.03
CA LEU A 50 -0.41 -2.89 5.66
C LEU A 50 -1.57 -3.01 4.68
N ARG A 51 -2.67 -3.65 5.08
CA ARG A 51 -3.89 -3.75 4.27
C ARG A 51 -4.51 -2.37 4.06
N GLU A 52 -4.61 -1.56 5.12
CA GLU A 52 -5.07 -0.17 5.04
C GLU A 52 -4.13 0.68 4.17
N LYS A 53 -2.81 0.52 4.29
CA LYS A 53 -1.83 1.22 3.44
C LYS A 53 -1.96 0.79 1.97
N ARG A 54 -2.18 -0.50 1.70
CA ARG A 54 -2.39 -1.02 0.34
C ARG A 54 -3.71 -0.55 -0.25
N GLN A 55 -4.75 -0.38 0.58
CA GLN A 55 -6.02 0.20 0.17
C GLN A 55 -5.91 1.72 -0.05
N ARG A 56 -5.20 2.45 0.82
CA ARG A 56 -4.94 3.89 0.67
C ARG A 56 -4.02 4.23 -0.51
N GLY A 57 -3.05 3.36 -0.82
CA GLY A 57 -2.18 3.47 -2.00
C GLY A 57 -2.88 3.09 -3.31
N ARG A 58 -4.05 2.44 -3.23
CA ARG A 58 -5.03 2.31 -4.32
C ARG A 58 -6.07 3.43 -4.28
N GLY A 59 -5.77 4.54 -3.58
CA GLY A 59 -6.47 5.79 -3.78
C GLY A 59 -6.38 6.13 -5.26
N GLU A 60 -7.53 6.04 -5.92
CA GLU A 60 -7.82 6.22 -7.33
C GLU A 60 -6.72 6.99 -8.08
N PRO A 61 -6.23 6.48 -9.24
CA PRO A 61 -5.42 7.32 -10.11
C PRO A 61 -6.20 8.62 -10.30
N ALA A 62 -5.60 9.75 -9.91
CA ALA A 62 -6.27 11.03 -10.00
C ALA A 62 -6.73 11.17 -11.45
N MET A 63 -8.05 11.02 -11.68
CA MET A 63 -8.57 11.01 -13.03
C MET A 63 -8.12 12.31 -13.70
N PRO A 64 -7.65 12.25 -14.96
CA PRO A 64 -7.32 13.46 -15.69
C PRO A 64 -8.52 14.41 -15.61
N TYR A 65 -8.25 15.70 -15.40
CA TYR A 65 -9.24 16.78 -15.20
C TYR A 65 -9.89 16.90 -13.80
N THR A 66 -9.46 16.15 -12.79
CA THR A 66 -9.89 16.43 -11.40
C THR A 66 -9.17 17.67 -10.83
N PHE A 67 -9.86 18.47 -10.00
CA PHE A 67 -9.28 19.65 -9.32
C PHE A 67 -7.98 19.32 -8.56
N ARG A 68 -7.87 18.10 -8.02
CA ARG A 68 -6.67 17.59 -7.34
C ARG A 68 -5.48 17.40 -8.29
N TRP A 69 -5.73 16.96 -9.53
CA TRP A 69 -4.71 16.82 -10.58
C TRP A 69 -4.27 18.20 -11.10
N LEU A 70 -5.23 19.11 -11.33
CA LEU A 70 -4.94 20.47 -11.80
C LEU A 70 -4.08 21.25 -10.79
N ARG A 71 -4.40 21.14 -9.49
CA ARG A 71 -3.60 21.73 -8.40
C ARG A 71 -2.19 21.15 -8.32
N GLN A 72 -2.03 19.86 -8.58
CA GLN A 72 -0.72 19.20 -8.56
C GLN A 72 0.15 19.60 -9.77
N LYS A 73 -0.47 19.83 -10.93
CA LYS A 73 0.22 20.20 -12.18
C LYS A 73 0.58 21.69 -12.25
N TYR A 74 -0.25 22.58 -11.69
CA TYR A 74 -0.04 24.03 -11.78
C TYR A 74 -0.11 24.75 -10.42
N PRO A 75 0.87 24.49 -9.54
CA PRO A 75 0.87 25.08 -8.19
C PRO A 75 0.95 26.61 -8.20
N TRP A 76 1.68 27.20 -9.14
CA TRP A 76 1.89 28.65 -9.21
C TRP A 76 0.66 29.40 -9.71
N GLN A 77 -0.09 28.81 -10.65
CA GLN A 77 -1.34 29.38 -11.13
C GLN A 77 -2.36 29.47 -9.98
N PHE A 78 -2.44 28.46 -9.12
CA PHE A 78 -3.29 28.49 -7.92
C PHE A 78 -2.87 29.55 -6.90
N LEU A 79 -1.56 29.79 -6.75
CA LEU A 79 -1.06 30.88 -5.89
C LEU A 79 -1.46 32.26 -6.45
N LEU A 80 -1.34 32.45 -7.76
CA LEU A 80 -1.74 33.68 -8.44
C LEU A 80 -3.27 33.88 -8.36
N PHE A 81 -4.07 32.83 -8.57
CA PHE A 81 -5.52 32.88 -8.40
C PHE A 81 -5.92 33.25 -6.96
N ASN A 82 -5.28 32.66 -5.95
CA ASN A 82 -5.51 33.03 -4.54
C ASN A 82 -5.13 34.48 -4.23
N LEU A 83 -4.07 34.99 -4.86
CA LEU A 83 -3.60 36.36 -4.66
C LEU A 83 -4.47 37.39 -5.41
N LEU A 84 -4.98 37.02 -6.59
CA LEU A 84 -5.69 37.95 -7.49
C LEU A 84 -7.20 37.97 -7.26
N LEU A 85 -7.83 36.84 -6.94
CA LEU A 85 -9.28 36.77 -6.69
C LEU A 85 -9.69 36.91 -5.21
N GLY A 86 -8.73 36.95 -4.28
CA GLY A 86 -9.01 36.91 -2.84
C GLY A 86 -9.50 35.53 -2.41
N ASP A 87 -9.02 35.04 -1.28
CA ASP A 87 -9.33 33.69 -0.79
C ASP A 87 -10.84 33.56 -0.50
N PRO A 88 -11.60 32.69 -1.20
CA PRO A 88 -13.03 32.48 -0.96
C PRO A 88 -13.30 31.61 0.28
N ARG A 89 -12.29 31.36 1.15
CA ARG A 89 -12.46 30.66 2.43
C ARG A 89 -12.51 31.63 3.61
N LYS A 90 -12.65 32.93 3.33
CA LYS A 90 -13.09 33.94 4.31
C LYS A 90 -14.52 34.40 3.99
N GLU A 91 -15.47 33.48 4.11
CA GLU A 91 -16.81 33.74 4.63
C GLU A 91 -17.37 32.44 5.24
#